data_AF-A0A1C5JMF2-F1
#
_entry.id   AF-A0A1C5JMF2-F1
#
_cell.length_a   1.000
_cell.length_b   1.000
_cell.length_c   1.000
_cell.angle_alpha   90.00
_cell.angle_beta   90.00
_cell.angle_gamma   90.00
#
_symmetry.space_group_name_H-M   'P 1'
#
loop_
_entity.id
_entity.type
_entity.pdbx_description
1 polymer ?
#
loop_
_entity_poly.entity_id
_entity_poly.type
_entity_poly.pdbx_seq_one_letter_code
_entity_poly.pdbx_strand_id
1 'polypeptide(L)' 'MPRVRRPYWQPRPAPQSSGPQRLPQRWAIIAMVTAAAATVAHLAGGPIAAITVGAAVLVAAHRVLD' A
#
# COMPACT_ATOMS: atom_id res chain seq x y z
N MET A 1 -13.90 -54.97 18.97
CA MET A 1 -14.63 -54.10 18.02
C MET A 1 -13.67 -53.07 17.44
N PRO A 2 -13.35 -53.08 16.14
CA PRO A 2 -12.45 -52.09 15.55
C PRO A 2 -13.23 -50.81 15.19
N ARG A 3 -12.78 -49.66 15.71
CA ARG A 3 -13.35 -48.33 15.42
C ARG A 3 -12.90 -47.88 14.03
N VAL A 4 -13.83 -47.85 13.08
CA VAL A 4 -13.64 -47.23 11.76
C VAL A 4 -13.54 -45.72 11.96
N ARG A 5 -12.34 -45.15 11.80
CA ARG A 5 -12.14 -43.70 11.77
C ARG A 5 -12.70 -43.17 10.46
N ARG A 6 -13.80 -42.40 10.53
CA ARG A 6 -14.33 -41.67 9.37
C ARG A 6 -13.32 -40.58 8.97
N PRO A 7 -13.03 -40.39 7.68
CA PRO A 7 -12.23 -39.26 7.24
C PRO A 7 -13.02 -37.98 7.54
N TYR A 8 -12.43 -37.13 8.38
CA TYR A 8 -12.96 -35.79 8.60
C TYR A 8 -12.86 -35.03 7.28
N TRP A 9 -14.01 -34.68 6.71
CA TRP A 9 -14.10 -33.67 5.66
C TRP A 9 -13.42 -32.40 6.16
N GLN A 10 -12.24 -32.09 5.62
CA GLN A 10 -11.62 -30.78 5.80
C GLN A 10 -12.42 -29.79 4.94
N PRO A 11 -13.04 -28.76 5.53
CA PRO A 11 -13.58 -27.66 4.75
C PRO A 11 -12.41 -27.04 3.98
N ARG A 12 -12.48 -27.09 2.65
CA ARG A 12 -11.57 -26.31 1.79
C ARG A 12 -11.65 -24.85 2.25
N PRO A 13 -10.53 -24.14 2.46
CA PRO A 13 -10.59 -22.72 2.78
C PRO A 13 -11.44 -22.03 1.71
N ALA A 14 -12.50 -21.34 2.13
CA ALA A 14 -13.33 -20.57 1.21
C ALA A 14 -12.43 -19.60 0.42
N PRO A 15 -12.70 -19.37 -0.89
CA PRO A 15 -11.96 -18.38 -1.65
C PRO A 15 -12.07 -17.05 -0.90
N GLN A 16 -10.93 -16.48 -0.51
CA GLN A 16 -10.88 -15.15 0.08
C GLN A 16 -11.57 -14.20 -0.88
N SER A 17 -12.70 -13.65 -0.43
CA SER A 17 -13.43 -12.58 -1.10
C SER A 17 -12.45 -11.51 -1.59
N SER A 18 -12.43 -11.29 -2.90
CA SER A 18 -11.70 -10.23 -3.61
C SER A 18 -12.29 -8.84 -3.28
N GLY A 19 -12.47 -8.53 -2.01
CA GLY A 19 -12.81 -7.18 -1.58
C GLY A 19 -11.67 -6.22 -1.94
N PRO A 20 -11.95 -4.94 -2.22
CA PRO A 20 -10.92 -3.97 -2.57
C PRO A 20 -9.86 -3.96 -1.48
N GLN A 21 -8.63 -4.33 -1.86
CA GLN A 21 -7.51 -4.37 -0.94
C GLN A 21 -7.21 -2.95 -0.49
N ARG A 22 -7.58 -2.64 0.76
CA ARG A 22 -7.33 -1.30 1.32
C ARG A 22 -5.82 -1.08 1.37
N LEU A 23 -5.38 0.00 0.74
CA LEU A 23 -4.00 0.45 0.84
C LEU A 23 -3.67 0.66 2.32
N PRO A 24 -2.55 0.12 2.83
CA PRO A 24 -2.18 0.32 4.21
C PRO A 24 -2.00 1.82 4.48
N GLN A 25 -2.41 2.29 5.67
CA GLN A 25 -2.46 3.72 6.05
C GLN A 25 -1.16 4.48 5.76
N ARG A 26 -0.01 3.80 5.82
CA ARG A 26 1.30 4.34 5.42
C ARG A 26 1.30 4.98 4.03
N TRP A 27 0.60 4.39 3.05
CA TRP A 27 0.51 4.94 1.70
C TRP A 27 -0.28 6.24 1.62
N ALA A 28 -1.31 6.41 2.47
CA ALA A 28 -2.05 7.67 2.53
C ALA A 28 -1.15 8.81 3.05
N ILE A 29 -0.33 8.53 4.07
CA ILE A 29 0.63 9.50 4.62
C ILE A 29 1.68 9.86 3.56
N ILE A 30 2.27 8.85 2.92
CA ILE A 30 3.27 9.06 1.85
C ILE A 30 2.69 9.92 0.72
N ALA A 31 1.47 9.61 0.26
CA ALA A 31 0.81 10.37 -0.80
C ALA A 31 0.56 11.82 -0.39
N MET A 32 0.10 12.05 0.85
CA MET A 32 -0.21 13.40 1.34
C MET A 32 1.04 14.27 1.44
N VAL A 33 2.14 13.73 1.98
CA VAL A 33 3.43 14.44 2.09
C VAL A 33 4.03 14.70 0.71
N THR A 34 3.98 13.70 -0.18
CA THR A 34 4.47 13.83 -1.56
C THR A 34 3.70 14.90 -2.32
N ALA A 35 2.37 14.91 -2.20
CA ALA A 35 1.52 15.92 -2.83
C ALA A 35 1.87 17.33 -2.34
N ALA A 36 1.99 17.53 -1.02
CA ALA A 36 2.36 18.83 -0.45
C ALA A 36 3.72 19.33 -0.97
N ALA A 37 4.74 18.47 -0.97
CA ALA A 37 6.07 18.82 -1.48
C ALA A 37 6.05 19.14 -2.97
N ALA A 38 5.36 18.33 -3.78
CA ALA A 38 5.24 18.56 -5.21
C ALA A 38 4.49 19.87 -5.53
N THR A 39 3.46 20.22 -4.76
CA THR A 39 2.75 21.50 -4.91
C THR A 39 3.67 22.68 -4.63
N VAL A 40 4.43 22.65 -3.53
CA VAL A 40 5.38 23.72 -3.20
C VAL A 40 6.46 23.85 -4.28
N ALA A 41 7.02 22.74 -4.74
CA ALA A 41 8.02 22.72 -5.79
C ALA A 41 7.47 23.22 -7.14
N HIS A 42 6.21 22.92 -7.45
CA HIS A 42 5.53 23.44 -8.63
C HIS A 42 5.43 24.96 -8.59
N LEU A 43 5.03 25.52 -7.46
CA LEU A 43 4.89 26.97 -7.28
C LEU A 43 6.24 27.69 -7.34
N ALA A 44 7.32 27.05 -6.87
CA ALA A 44 8.65 27.65 -6.83
C ALA A 44 9.45 27.50 -8.14
N GLY A 45 9.29 26.38 -8.85
CA GLY A 45 10.15 26.01 -9.98
C GLY A 45 9.44 25.37 -11.17
N GLY A 46 8.10 25.30 -11.15
CA GLY A 46 7.29 24.80 -12.25
C GLY A 46 7.15 23.26 -12.30
N PRO A 47 6.62 22.72 -13.41
CA PRO A 47 6.25 21.31 -13.53
C PRO A 47 7.41 20.34 -13.33
N ILE A 48 8.59 20.67 -13.89
CA ILE A 48 9.76 19.78 -13.80
C ILE A 48 10.24 19.68 -12.35
N ALA A 49 10.30 20.80 -11.63
CA ALA A 49 10.65 20.82 -10.20
C ALA A 49 9.66 20.01 -9.36
N ALA A 50 8.36 20.07 -9.67
CA ALA A 50 7.34 19.29 -8.98
C ALA A 50 7.56 17.78 -9.12
N ILE A 51 7.89 17.32 -10.33
CA ILE A 51 8.13 15.90 -10.61
C ILE A 51 9.40 15.42 -9.91
N THR A 52 10.51 16.17 -10.00
CA THR A 52 11.78 15.77 -9.40
C THR A 52 11.71 15.74 -7.88
N VAL A 53 11.16 16.79 -7.26
CA VAL A 53 11.00 16.87 -5.81
C VAL A 53 9.98 15.84 -5.32
N GLY A 54 8.84 15.70 -6.01
CA GLY A 54 7.83 14.70 -5.67
C GLY A 54 8.38 13.27 -5.70
N ALA A 55 9.15 12.92 -6.74
CA ALA A 55 9.79 11.61 -6.82
C ALA A 55 10.81 11.39 -5.69
N ALA A 56 11.63 12.40 -5.38
CA ALA A 56 12.60 12.32 -4.30
C ALA A 56 11.92 12.13 -2.93
N VAL A 57 10.85 12.88 -2.65
CA VAL A 57 10.09 12.79 -1.40
C VAL A 57 9.36 11.45 -1.30
N LEU A 58 8.77 10.97 -2.39
CA LEU A 58 8.09 9.67 -2.42
C LEU A 58 9.07 8.53 -2.04
N VAL A 59 10.26 8.53 -2.65
CA VAL A 59 11.28 7.52 -2.36
C VAL A 59 11.78 7.63 -0.92
N ALA A 60 12.06 8.85 -0.45
CA ALA A 60 12.49 9.08 0.93
C ALA A 60 11.42 8.64 1.94
N ALA A 61 10.16 9.01 1.73
CA ALA A 61 9.05 8.65 2.61
C ALA A 61 8.79 7.14 2.62
N HIS A 62 8.92 6.48 1.47
CA HIS A 62 8.82 5.02 1.40
C HIS A 62 9.93 4.36 2.23
N ARG A 63 11.18 4.84 2.13
CA ARG A 63 12.32 4.32 2.90
C ARG A 63 12.22 4.53 4.41
N VAL A 64 11.53 5.58 4.86
CA VAL A 64 11.38 5.90 6.28
C VAL A 64 10.20 5.14 6.91
N LEU A 65 9.19 4.78 6.11
CA LEU A 65 7.95 4.15 6.58
C LEU A 65 7.84 2.65 6.24
N ASP A 66 8.88 2.07 5.65
CA ASP A 66 9.11 0.63 5.53
C ASP A 66 9.88 0.09 6.74
#